data_AF-A0A437J8U8-F1
#
_entry.id   AF-A0A437J8U8-F1
#
_cell.length_a   1.000
_cell.length_b   1.000
_cell.length_c   1.000
_cell.angle_alpha   90.00
_cell.angle_beta   90.00
_cell.angle_gamma   90.00
#
_symmetry.space_group_name_H-M   'P 1'
#
loop_
_entity.id
_entity.type
_entity.pdbx_description
1 polymer ?
#
loop_
_entity_poly.entity_id
_entity_poly.type
_entity_poly.pdbx_seq_one_letter_code
_entity_poly.pdbx_strand_id
1 'polypeptide(L)'
;MPYSGSIMPGICVAAVAAGPVFVTVTTLASLYLRLPAAIVVTAEAVGVFCLALIPATLLGAIVALPVNAIGALLMTYLGKHLPVVRSSAAWAIAGGVKGGIVAALLDLGDSEPSLAFGLVVTSALCGWLCSRWLRWTPQGMTDLIPLPPSAPACRGS
;
A
#
# COMPACT_ATOMS: atom_id res chain seq x y z
N MET A 1 5.25 -21.75 -1.89
CA MET A 1 6.20 -21.25 -2.92
C MET A 1 7.09 -20.20 -2.29
N PRO A 2 8.42 -20.26 -2.48
CA PRO A 2 9.31 -19.20 -2.01
C PRO A 2 9.04 -17.92 -2.82
N TYR A 3 9.03 -16.77 -2.16
CA TYR A 3 9.19 -15.46 -2.81
C TYR A 3 10.58 -14.94 -2.44
N SER A 4 11.21 -14.18 -3.33
CA SER A 4 12.44 -13.46 -3.01
C SER A 4 12.11 -12.02 -2.63
N GLY A 5 12.81 -11.48 -1.63
CA GLY A 5 12.64 -10.11 -1.15
C GLY A 5 12.06 -9.99 0.25
N SER A 6 11.95 -8.75 0.72
CA SER A 6 11.42 -8.40 2.03
C SER A 6 10.16 -7.56 1.87
N ILE A 7 9.14 -7.87 2.67
CA ILE A 7 7.89 -7.12 2.74
C ILE A 7 8.03 -5.83 3.54
N MET A 8 9.04 -5.75 4.42
CA MET A 8 9.20 -4.63 5.35
C MET A 8 9.44 -3.28 4.67
N PRO A 9 10.29 -3.14 3.63
CA PRO A 9 10.43 -1.88 2.91
C PRO A 9 9.09 -1.37 2.36
N GLY A 10 8.26 -2.28 1.83
CA GLY A 10 6.93 -1.93 1.33
C GLY A 10 6.00 -1.43 2.43
N ILE A 11 5.97 -2.10 3.58
CA ILE A 11 5.17 -1.67 4.74
C ILE A 11 5.63 -0.31 5.26
N CYS A 12 6.94 -0.10 5.41
CA CYS A 12 7.49 1.17 5.91
C CYS A 12 7.18 2.33 4.97
N VAL A 13 7.41 2.15 3.66
CA VAL A 13 7.11 3.18 2.65
C VAL A 13 5.61 3.46 2.60
N ALA A 14 4.76 2.42 2.64
CA ALA A 14 3.31 2.59 2.66
C ALA A 14 2.83 3.32 3.92
N ALA A 15 3.43 3.06 5.09
CA ALA A 15 3.07 3.72 6.34
C ALA A 15 3.44 5.22 6.31
N VAL A 16 4.66 5.56 5.89
CA VAL A 16 5.10 6.96 5.78
C VAL A 16 4.28 7.73 4.74
N ALA A 17 3.95 7.09 3.61
CA ALA A 17 3.16 7.73 2.56
C ALA A 17 1.66 7.88 2.90
N ALA A 18 1.12 7.07 3.82
CA ALA A 18 -0.32 6.99 4.07
C ALA A 18 -0.92 8.35 4.46
N GLY A 19 -0.29 9.06 5.41
CA GLY A 19 -0.76 10.36 5.88
C GLY A 19 -0.85 11.43 4.79
N PRO A 20 0.27 11.75 4.11
CA PRO A 20 0.29 12.71 3.03
C PRO A 20 -0.65 12.34 1.89
N VAL A 21 -0.69 11.07 1.48
CA VAL A 21 -1.59 10.58 0.43
C VAL A 21 -3.05 10.75 0.85
N PHE A 22 -3.41 10.44 2.09
CA PHE A 22 -4.77 10.64 2.59
C PHE A 22 -5.20 12.09 2.57
N VAL A 23 -4.37 13.00 3.10
CA VAL A 23 -4.68 14.44 3.15
C VAL A 23 -4.78 15.03 1.74
N THR A 24 -3.84 14.70 0.86
CA THR A 24 -3.83 15.17 -0.53
C THR A 24 -5.07 14.70 -1.30
N VAL A 25 -5.41 13.40 -1.23
CA VAL A 25 -6.56 12.85 -1.97
C VAL A 25 -7.89 13.36 -1.40
N THR A 26 -8.01 13.44 -0.07
CA THR A 26 -9.22 14.00 0.57
C THR A 26 -9.41 15.47 0.17
N THR A 27 -8.35 16.26 0.19
CA THR A 27 -8.39 17.67 -0.22
C THR A 27 -8.80 17.80 -1.69
N LEU A 28 -8.22 16.96 -2.56
CA LEU A 28 -8.57 16.94 -3.98
C LEU A 28 -10.04 16.57 -4.20
N ALA A 29 -10.56 15.58 -3.47
CA ALA A 29 -11.97 15.19 -3.52
C ALA A 29 -12.90 16.34 -3.06
N SER A 30 -12.56 17.01 -1.96
CA SER A 30 -13.31 18.18 -1.48
C SER A 30 -13.30 19.35 -2.47
N LEU A 31 -12.21 19.55 -3.19
CA LEU A 31 -12.13 20.54 -4.27
C LEU A 31 -12.98 20.14 -5.48
N TYR A 32 -12.97 18.86 -5.84
CA TYR A 32 -13.74 18.33 -6.95
C TYR A 32 -15.26 18.53 -6.74
N LEU A 33 -15.74 18.34 -5.51
CA LEU A 33 -17.15 18.57 -5.15
C LEU A 33 -17.59 20.04 -5.27
N ARG A 34 -16.66 21.00 -5.36
CA ARG A 34 -16.98 22.43 -5.50
C ARG A 34 -17.11 22.89 -6.95
N LEU A 35 -16.82 22.04 -7.93
CA LEU A 35 -16.97 22.40 -9.35
C LEU A 35 -18.45 22.65 -9.70
N PRO A 36 -18.79 23.69 -10.47
CA PRO A 36 -17.88 24.56 -11.25
C PRO A 36 -17.44 25.86 -10.55
N ALA A 37 -17.67 26.03 -9.24
CA ALA A 37 -17.30 27.26 -8.53
C ALA A 37 -15.78 27.51 -8.59
N ALA A 38 -15.39 28.78 -8.69
CA ALA A 38 -13.98 29.17 -8.75
C ALA A 38 -13.25 28.80 -7.43
N ILE A 39 -12.18 28.02 -7.55
CA ILE A 39 -11.32 27.64 -6.43
C ILE A 39 -10.21 28.69 -6.31
N VAL A 40 -10.27 29.50 -5.26
CA VAL A 40 -9.22 30.49 -4.98
C VAL A 40 -8.09 29.79 -4.22
N VAL A 41 -6.97 29.55 -4.90
CA VAL A 41 -5.76 29.00 -4.28
C VAL A 41 -4.86 30.16 -3.85
N THR A 42 -4.77 30.41 -2.55
CA THR A 42 -3.87 31.43 -1.99
C THR A 42 -2.52 30.81 -1.61
N ALA A 43 -1.45 31.59 -1.64
CA ALA A 43 -0.12 31.14 -1.19
C ALA A 43 -0.14 30.70 0.29
N GLU A 44 -0.94 31.38 1.11
CA GLU A 44 -1.17 31.03 2.51
C GLU A 44 -1.82 29.65 2.65
N ALA A 45 -2.86 29.34 1.86
CA ALA A 45 -3.52 28.03 1.89
C ALA A 45 -2.56 26.90 1.49
N VAL A 46 -1.69 27.13 0.51
CA VAL A 46 -0.64 26.17 0.13
C VAL A 46 0.38 25.98 1.26
N GLY A 47 0.78 27.07 1.93
CA GLY A 47 1.68 27.03 3.09
C GLY A 47 1.10 26.20 4.25
N VAL A 48 -0.15 26.46 4.61
CA VAL A 48 -0.87 25.70 5.65
C VAL A 48 -1.02 24.23 5.26
N PHE A 49 -1.33 23.94 3.99
CA PHE A 49 -1.41 22.58 3.49
C PHE A 49 -0.08 21.83 3.65
N CYS A 50 1.04 22.44 3.22
CA CYS A 50 2.36 21.85 3.36
C CYS A 50 2.73 21.59 4.83
N LEU A 51 2.42 22.53 5.73
CA LEU A 51 2.64 22.35 7.17
C LEU A 51 1.76 21.24 7.75
N ALA A 52 0.53 21.08 7.28
CA ALA A 52 -0.37 20.02 7.71
C ALA A 52 0.10 18.61 7.29
N LEU A 53 0.94 18.49 6.25
CA LEU A 53 1.50 17.19 5.84
C LEU A 53 2.45 16.60 6.89
N ILE A 54 3.09 17.43 7.72
CA ILE A 54 4.02 16.96 8.76
C ILE A 54 3.30 16.13 9.83
N PRO A 55 2.30 16.66 10.57
CA PRO A 55 1.56 15.87 11.54
C PRO A 55 0.76 14.74 10.87
N ALA A 56 0.27 14.94 9.64
CA ALA A 56 -0.39 13.89 8.89
C ALA A 56 0.53 12.70 8.64
N THR A 57 1.82 12.92 8.32
CA THR A 57 2.81 11.86 8.15
C THR A 57 3.02 11.08 9.44
N LEU A 58 3.17 11.77 10.57
CA LEU A 58 3.42 11.13 11.86
C LEU A 58 2.22 10.29 12.32
N LEU A 59 1.02 10.90 12.36
CA LEU A 59 -0.20 10.21 12.78
C LEU A 59 -0.57 9.11 11.78
N GLY A 60 -0.44 9.39 10.49
CA GLY A 60 -0.68 8.45 9.41
C GLY A 60 0.24 7.23 9.52
N ALA A 61 1.54 7.41 9.78
CA ALA A 61 2.47 6.30 9.93
C ALA A 61 2.14 5.43 11.16
N ILE A 62 1.82 6.05 12.30
CA ILE A 62 1.46 5.33 13.54
C ILE A 62 0.24 4.43 13.31
N VAL A 63 -0.80 4.95 12.66
CA VAL A 63 -2.05 4.21 12.41
C VAL A 63 -1.88 3.20 11.26
N ALA A 64 -1.21 3.59 10.18
CA ALA A 64 -1.10 2.77 8.98
C ALA A 64 -0.13 1.60 9.15
N LEU A 65 0.89 1.70 10.00
CA LEU A 65 1.89 0.64 10.18
C LEU A 65 1.28 -0.70 10.63
N PRO A 66 0.49 -0.78 11.73
CA PRO A 66 -0.12 -2.06 12.12
C PRO A 66 -1.13 -2.56 11.08
N VAL A 67 -1.93 -1.66 10.50
CA VAL A 67 -2.95 -2.00 9.51
C VAL A 67 -2.33 -2.54 8.21
N ASN A 68 -1.21 -1.96 7.77
CA ASN A 68 -0.48 -2.41 6.59
C ASN A 68 0.29 -3.69 6.88
N ALA A 69 0.89 -3.84 8.06
CA ALA A 69 1.57 -5.07 8.46
C ALA A 69 0.62 -6.27 8.45
N ILE A 70 -0.54 -6.16 9.09
CA ILE A 70 -1.54 -7.23 9.14
C ILE A 70 -2.04 -7.58 7.73
N GLY A 71 -2.42 -6.58 6.93
CA GLY A 71 -2.90 -6.79 5.57
C GLY A 71 -1.84 -7.43 4.66
N ALA A 72 -0.59 -6.98 4.76
CA ALA A 72 0.51 -7.48 3.94
C ALA A 72 0.90 -8.92 4.32
N LEU A 73 0.88 -9.26 5.62
CA LEU A 73 1.08 -10.64 6.09
C LEU A 73 -0.03 -11.58 5.58
N LEU A 74 -1.29 -11.15 5.69
CA LEU A 74 -2.44 -11.92 5.20
C LEU A 74 -2.36 -12.15 3.68
N MET A 75 -2.07 -11.10 2.91
CA MET A 75 -1.95 -11.20 1.46
C MET A 75 -0.75 -12.07 1.04
N THR A 76 0.35 -12.03 1.78
CA THR A 76 1.50 -12.92 1.56
C THR A 76 1.14 -14.37 1.84
N TYR A 77 0.36 -14.63 2.90
CA TYR A 77 -0.15 -15.96 3.21
C TYR A 77 -1.07 -16.47 2.07
N LEU A 78 -2.04 -15.66 1.65
CA LEU A 78 -2.95 -15.99 0.55
C LEU A 78 -2.22 -16.21 -0.79
N GLY A 79 -1.19 -15.41 -1.08
CA GLY A 79 -0.38 -15.55 -2.31
C GLY A 79 0.38 -16.88 -2.42
N LYS A 80 0.60 -17.60 -1.29
CA LYS A 80 1.16 -18.96 -1.32
C LYS A 80 0.19 -19.97 -1.91
N HIS A 81 -1.11 -19.76 -1.74
CA HIS A 81 -2.17 -20.67 -2.16
C HIS A 81 -2.87 -20.23 -3.46
N LEU A 82 -2.96 -18.93 -3.72
CA LEU A 82 -3.71 -18.37 -4.84
C LEU A 82 -2.79 -17.54 -5.76
N PRO A 83 -2.53 -17.97 -7.02
CA PRO A 83 -1.70 -17.22 -7.96
C PRO A 83 -2.23 -15.83 -8.28
N VAL A 84 -3.56 -15.65 -8.30
CA VAL A 84 -4.24 -14.38 -8.61
C VAL A 84 -3.83 -13.26 -7.64
N VAL A 85 -3.60 -13.60 -6.38
CA VAL A 85 -3.24 -12.68 -5.29
C VAL A 85 -1.83 -12.12 -5.43
N ARG A 86 -1.00 -12.68 -6.33
CA ARG A 86 0.39 -12.24 -6.54
C ARG A 86 0.50 -10.96 -7.36
N SER A 87 -0.56 -10.58 -8.06
CA SER A 87 -0.58 -9.36 -8.87
C SER A 87 -0.66 -8.12 -7.98
N SER A 88 0.09 -7.06 -8.31
CA SER A 88 -0.02 -5.77 -7.59
C SER A 88 -1.43 -5.18 -7.66
N ALA A 89 -2.20 -5.50 -8.71
CA ALA A 89 -3.60 -5.12 -8.83
C ALA A 89 -4.46 -5.77 -7.74
N ALA A 90 -4.28 -7.07 -7.45
CA ALA A 90 -5.01 -7.74 -6.37
C ALA A 90 -4.73 -7.09 -5.01
N TRP A 91 -3.50 -6.63 -4.77
CA TRP A 91 -3.14 -5.90 -3.55
C TRP A 91 -3.79 -4.53 -3.46
N ALA A 92 -3.83 -3.80 -4.57
CA ALA A 92 -4.52 -2.52 -4.64
C ALA A 92 -6.04 -2.69 -4.37
N ILE A 93 -6.67 -3.69 -4.99
CA ILE A 93 -8.09 -4.00 -4.81
C ILE A 93 -8.36 -4.40 -3.36
N ALA A 94 -7.58 -5.30 -2.78
CA ALA A 94 -7.74 -5.69 -1.38
C ALA A 94 -7.59 -4.50 -0.42
N GLY A 95 -6.64 -3.61 -0.70
CA GLY A 95 -6.48 -2.33 0.02
C GLY A 95 -7.71 -1.44 -0.11
N GLY A 96 -8.21 -1.24 -1.33
CA GLY A 96 -9.41 -0.43 -1.59
C GLY A 96 -10.66 -0.99 -0.92
N VAL A 97 -10.88 -2.31 -1.00
CA VAL A 97 -11.99 -3.00 -0.32
C VAL A 97 -11.90 -2.81 1.19
N LYS A 98 -10.72 -2.96 1.79
CA LYS A 98 -10.50 -2.69 3.21
C LYS A 98 -10.87 -1.24 3.57
N GLY A 99 -10.40 -0.27 2.79
CA GLY A 99 -10.75 1.14 2.99
C GLY A 99 -12.25 1.41 2.88
N GLY A 100 -12.92 0.76 1.92
CA GLY A 100 -14.37 0.87 1.72
C GLY A 100 -15.17 0.27 2.86
N ILE A 101 -14.75 -0.89 3.39
CA ILE A 101 -15.37 -1.49 4.58
C ILE A 101 -15.27 -0.54 5.76
N VAL A 102 -14.09 0.04 6.01
CA VAL A 102 -13.92 1.00 7.12
C VAL A 102 -14.76 2.26 6.91
N ALA A 103 -14.81 2.80 5.69
CA ALA A 103 -15.65 3.95 5.36
C ALA A 103 -17.13 3.68 5.61
N ALA A 104 -17.62 2.48 5.26
CA ALA A 104 -19.00 2.06 5.50
C ALA A 104 -19.29 1.87 6.99
N LEU A 105 -18.37 1.26 7.75
CA LEU A 105 -18.53 1.07 9.20
C LEU A 105 -18.57 2.39 9.99
N LEU A 106 -17.93 3.43 9.46
CA LEU A 106 -17.90 4.76 10.05
C LEU A 106 -18.95 5.71 9.45
N ASP A 107 -19.84 5.21 8.59
CA ASP A 107 -20.89 5.99 7.92
C ASP A 107 -20.38 7.25 7.19
N LEU A 108 -19.16 7.16 6.65
CA LEU A 108 -18.51 8.28 5.96
C LEU A 108 -19.06 8.51 4.55
N GLY A 109 -19.77 7.54 3.99
CA GLY A 109 -20.30 7.62 2.61
C GLY A 109 -21.27 8.80 2.44
N ASP A 110 -22.20 8.94 3.38
CA ASP A 110 -23.23 9.98 3.32
C ASP A 110 -22.82 11.24 4.09
N SER A 111 -22.11 11.09 5.21
CA SER A 111 -21.71 12.21 6.06
C SER A 111 -20.55 13.02 5.46
N GLU A 112 -19.51 12.35 4.96
CA GLU A 112 -18.23 12.96 4.57
C GLU A 112 -17.62 12.24 3.35
N PRO A 113 -18.22 12.36 2.15
CA PRO A 113 -17.85 11.57 0.97
C PRO A 113 -16.39 11.77 0.55
N SER A 114 -15.81 12.95 0.79
CA SER A 114 -14.39 13.22 0.53
C SER A 114 -13.46 12.38 1.40
N LEU A 115 -13.81 12.19 2.69
CA LEU A 115 -13.03 11.37 3.62
C LEU A 115 -13.13 9.89 3.25
N ALA A 116 -14.34 9.43 2.90
CA ALA A 116 -14.56 8.06 2.42
C ALA A 116 -13.70 7.78 1.17
N PHE A 117 -13.72 8.69 0.19
CA PHE A 117 -12.90 8.55 -1.03
C PHE A 117 -11.40 8.55 -0.72
N GLY A 118 -10.94 9.51 0.09
CA GLY A 118 -9.54 9.58 0.53
C GLY A 118 -9.08 8.30 1.21
N LEU A 119 -9.92 7.71 2.07
CA LEU A 119 -9.62 6.48 2.80
C LEU A 119 -9.49 5.27 1.86
N VAL A 120 -10.42 5.12 0.92
CA VAL A 120 -10.44 4.03 -0.07
C VAL A 120 -9.20 4.09 -0.95
N VAL A 121 -8.92 5.25 -1.55
CA VAL A 121 -7.79 5.42 -2.48
C VAL A 121 -6.46 5.26 -1.75
N THR A 122 -6.31 5.85 -0.56
CA THR A 122 -5.07 5.70 0.23
C THR A 122 -4.84 4.24 0.59
N SER A 123 -5.89 3.53 1.02
CA SER A 123 -5.77 2.10 1.36
C SER A 123 -5.39 1.25 0.15
N ALA A 124 -5.93 1.56 -1.04
CA ALA A 124 -5.53 0.91 -2.28
C ALA A 124 -4.06 1.16 -2.63
N LEU A 125 -3.59 2.40 -2.52
CA LEU A 125 -2.20 2.78 -2.76
C LEU A 125 -1.24 2.13 -1.77
N CYS A 126 -1.59 2.06 -0.48
CA CYS A 126 -0.81 1.35 0.52
C CYS A 126 -0.71 -0.15 0.19
N GLY A 127 -1.81 -0.79 -0.23
CA GLY A 127 -1.80 -2.18 -0.68
C GLY A 127 -0.86 -2.39 -1.87
N TRP A 128 -0.97 -1.53 -2.88
CA TRP A 128 -0.10 -1.54 -4.05
C TRP A 128 1.38 -1.37 -3.68
N LEU A 129 1.72 -0.39 -2.83
CA LEU A 129 3.08 -0.13 -2.36
C LEU A 129 3.66 -1.33 -1.59
N CYS A 130 2.87 -1.97 -0.71
CA CYS A 130 3.31 -3.16 0.02
C CYS A 130 3.74 -4.30 -0.92
N SER A 131 3.10 -4.41 -2.10
CA SER A 131 3.41 -5.46 -3.08
C SER A 131 4.69 -5.22 -3.89
N ARG A 132 5.18 -3.97 -3.95
CA ARG A 132 6.19 -3.53 -4.92
C ARG A 132 7.57 -4.20 -4.74
N TRP A 133 7.91 -4.57 -3.51
CA TRP A 133 9.19 -5.22 -3.18
C TRP A 133 9.09 -6.75 -3.03
N LEU A 134 7.90 -7.33 -3.22
CA LEU A 134 7.71 -8.78 -3.24
C LEU A 134 7.95 -9.31 -4.66
N ARG A 135 8.94 -10.18 -4.83
CA ARG A 135 9.17 -10.88 -6.10
C ARG A 135 8.71 -12.33 -5.97
N TRP A 136 7.60 -12.62 -6.62
CA TRP A 136 7.12 -13.99 -6.77
C TRP A 136 7.93 -14.70 -7.85
N THR A 137 8.66 -15.75 -7.51
CA THR A 137 9.36 -16.57 -8.51
C THR A 137 8.37 -17.56 -9.17
N PRO A 138 8.33 -17.63 -10.51
CA PRO A 138 7.52 -18.64 -11.20
C PRO A 138 8.02 -20.05 -10.86
N GLN A 139 7.09 -20.98 -10.62
CA GLN A 139 7.43 -22.40 -10.55
C GLN A 139 7.90 -22.88 -11.94
N GLY A 140 9.08 -23.52 -11.99
CA GLY A 140 9.64 -24.14 -13.20
C GLY A 140 11.00 -23.63 -13.66
N MET A 141 11.55 -22.54 -13.09
CA MET A 141 12.89 -22.05 -13.45
C MET A 141 14.02 -22.65 -12.60
N THR A 142 13.70 -23.19 -11.41
CA THR A 142 14.68 -23.86 -10.54
C THR A 142 15.05 -25.26 -11.03
N ASP A 143 14.20 -25.91 -11.82
CA ASP A 143 14.46 -27.25 -12.37
C ASP A 143 15.31 -27.22 -13.66
N LEU A 144 15.56 -26.02 -14.22
CA LEU A 144 16.35 -25.83 -15.44
C LEU A 144 17.75 -25.26 -15.20
N ILE A 145 18.12 -25.00 -13.95
CA ILE A 145 19.52 -24.71 -13.62
C ILE A 145 20.12 -26.04 -13.14
N PRO A 146 20.81 -26.80 -14.02
CA PRO A 146 21.60 -27.93 -13.55
C PRO A 146 22.60 -27.38 -12.53
N LEU A 147 22.47 -27.83 -11.28
CA LEU A 147 23.52 -27.63 -10.29
C LEU A 147 24.80 -28.21 -10.90
N PRO A 148 25.93 -27.47 -10.91
CA PRO A 148 27.18 -28.04 -11.35
C PRO A 148 27.44 -29.31 -10.51
N PRO A 149 27.87 -30.42 -11.13
CA PRO A 149 28.17 -31.64 -10.41
C PRO A 149 29.10 -31.31 -9.25
N SER A 150 28.69 -31.70 -8.05
CA SER A 150 29.41 -31.53 -6.80
C SER A 150 30.91 -31.76 -7.01
N ALA A 151 31.70 -30.72 -6.79
CA ALA A 151 33.16 -30.84 -6.79
C ALA A 151 33.57 -31.95 -5.81
N PRO A 152 34.50 -32.84 -6.19
CA PRO A 152 34.94 -33.92 -5.33
C PRO A 152 35.49 -33.37 -4.01
N ALA A 153 35.05 -33.96 -2.90
CA ALA A 153 35.54 -33.66 -1.57
C ALA A 153 37.07 -33.88 -1.53
N CYS A 154 37.84 -32.79 -1.51
CA CYS A 154 39.24 -32.83 -1.14
C CYS A 154 39.35 -33.27 0.33
N ARG A 155 39.42 -34.58 0.58
CA ARG A 155 39.96 -35.14 1.83
C ARG A 155 41.47 -34.95 1.78
N GLY A 156 41.96 -33.93 2.49
CA GLY A 156 43.37 -33.82 2.85
C GLY A 156 43.61 -34.58 4.15
N SER A 157 44.36 -35.67 4.02
CA SER A 157 45.05 -36.44 5.05
C SER A 157 46.20 -35.67 5.69
#